data_AF-F7UV27-F1
#
_entry.id   AF-F7UV27-F1
#
_cell.length_a   1.000
_cell.length_b   1.000
_cell.length_c   1.000
_cell.angle_alpha   90.00
_cell.angle_beta   90.00
_cell.angle_gamma   90.00
#
_symmetry.space_group_name_H-M   'P 1'
#
loop_
_entity.id
_entity.type
_entity.pdbx_description
1 polymer ?
#
loop_
_entity_poly.entity_id
_entity_poly.type
_entity_poly.pdbx_seq_one_letter_code
_entity_poly.pdbx_strand_id
1 'polypeptide(L)'
;MIEYYAHTGSDMEDKATWQLLSEHSNEVARRTEEFAGKFGMGAWGRTLGLLHDAGKVSCGFQKRLEGGPSIDHSTAGAKIAVDLYKSAGRFMGYELAGHHGGLPNGIAKTRSSAGIRLRTPLEDRLNGQIESYDAFFELIDAGEIVLPDPKELGAPMRPHRAFSGTANKVFSTFVLGHFLYSSLVDADYLDTERFMTPEAYEARDARELASMEELLSKLEEHMAKLMERVDDTPVNQARRAVYEDCLAAALESPGLFTMTVPTGGGKTLSSMAFALCHAVEHGMERVIAAIPFTSIVE
;
A
#
# COMPACT_ATOMS: atom_id res chain seq x y z
N MET A 1 14.50 32.03 -2.67
CA MET A 1 13.26 31.24 -2.60
C MET A 1 13.13 30.76 -1.18
N ILE A 2 11.94 30.77 -0.57
CA ILE A 2 11.77 30.21 0.78
C ILE A 2 11.75 28.70 0.62
N GLU A 3 12.62 28.01 1.36
CA GLU A 3 12.65 26.55 1.38
C GLU A 3 11.67 26.02 2.43
N TYR A 4 10.97 24.95 2.09
CA TYR A 4 10.07 24.23 2.99
C TYR A 4 10.60 22.82 3.18
N TYR A 5 10.59 22.35 4.43
CA TYR A 5 11.12 21.04 4.78
C TYR A 5 10.01 20.07 5.17
N ALA A 6 10.19 18.79 4.84
CA ALA A 6 9.31 17.71 5.27
C ALA A 6 9.71 17.13 6.63
N HIS A 7 11.02 17.08 6.89
CA HIS A 7 11.63 16.39 8.01
C HIS A 7 12.85 17.14 8.56
N THR A 8 12.99 17.12 9.88
CA THR A 8 14.18 17.60 10.59
C THR A 8 15.37 16.70 10.25
N GLY A 9 16.53 17.29 9.96
CA GLY A 9 17.76 16.57 9.65
C GLY A 9 18.49 15.99 10.86
N SER A 10 19.66 15.42 10.60
CA SER A 10 20.57 14.89 11.63
C SER A 10 21.09 15.96 12.60
N ASP A 11 21.14 17.21 12.14
CA ASP A 11 21.46 18.38 12.96
C ASP A 11 20.29 19.36 12.94
N MET A 12 19.77 19.67 14.13
CA MET A 12 18.63 20.58 14.29
C MET A 12 19.00 22.03 14.01
N GLU A 13 20.27 22.41 14.16
CA GLU A 13 20.75 23.77 13.93
C GLU A 13 21.17 24.01 12.46
N ASP A 14 21.46 22.94 11.71
CA ASP A 14 21.85 23.00 10.30
C ASP A 14 20.73 22.51 9.35
N LYS A 15 19.97 23.47 8.81
CA LYS A 15 18.91 23.19 7.82
C LYS A 15 19.42 22.59 6.51
N ALA A 16 20.73 22.66 6.22
CA ALA A 16 21.28 21.95 5.06
C ALA A 16 21.19 20.43 5.21
N THR A 17 21.02 19.92 6.44
CA THR A 17 20.82 18.49 6.70
C THR A 17 19.35 18.06 6.65
N TRP A 18 18.41 19.00 6.49
CA TRP A 18 16.97 18.73 6.53
C TRP A 18 16.44 18.31 5.17
N GLN A 19 15.39 17.49 5.15
CA GLN A 19 14.80 17.04 3.90
C GLN A 19 13.87 18.10 3.34
N LEU A 20 14.09 18.51 2.10
CA LEU A 20 13.18 19.41 1.39
C LEU A 20 11.82 18.74 1.18
N LEU A 21 10.75 19.53 1.31
CA LEU A 21 9.38 19.06 1.08
C LEU A 21 9.18 18.61 -0.37
N SER A 22 9.77 19.31 -1.32
CA SER A 22 9.70 18.94 -2.74
C SER A 22 10.43 17.62 -3.02
N GLU A 23 11.59 17.39 -2.39
CA GLU A 23 12.29 16.10 -2.48
C GLU A 23 11.41 14.96 -1.96
N HIS A 24 10.92 15.09 -0.72
CA HIS A 24 10.07 14.10 -0.07
C HIS A 24 8.81 13.79 -0.88
N SER A 25 8.06 14.83 -1.26
CA SER A 25 6.79 14.67 -2.00
C SER A 25 7.00 13.99 -3.35
N ASN A 26 8.10 14.27 -4.06
CA ASN A 26 8.40 13.63 -5.34
C ASN A 26 8.83 12.16 -5.16
N GLU A 27 9.60 11.82 -4.13
CA GLU A 27 10.00 10.43 -3.89
C GLU A 27 8.83 9.57 -3.41
N VAL A 28 7.99 10.11 -2.51
CA VAL A 28 6.73 9.46 -2.11
C VAL A 28 5.81 9.30 -3.33
N ALA A 29 5.68 10.31 -4.18
CA ALA A 29 4.91 10.21 -5.42
C ALA A 29 5.43 9.12 -6.36
N ARG A 30 6.75 9.05 -6.56
CA ARG A 30 7.39 8.04 -7.41
C ARG A 30 7.11 6.62 -6.91
N ARG A 31 7.28 6.37 -5.60
CA ARG A 31 7.02 5.05 -4.99
C ARG A 31 5.54 4.71 -5.00
N THR A 32 4.67 5.65 -4.65
CA THR A 32 3.22 5.44 -4.65
C THR A 32 2.72 5.15 -6.07
N GLU A 33 3.26 5.82 -7.09
CA GLU A 33 2.99 5.55 -8.50
C GLU A 33 3.41 4.14 -8.90
N GLU A 34 4.60 3.68 -8.50
CA GLU A 34 5.09 2.33 -8.75
C GLU A 34 4.17 1.26 -8.13
N PHE A 35 3.82 1.43 -6.85
CA PHE A 35 2.94 0.51 -6.13
C PHE A 35 1.53 0.50 -6.73
N ALA A 36 0.97 1.67 -7.01
CA ALA A 36 -0.35 1.81 -7.62
C ALA A 36 -0.39 1.33 -9.07
N GLY A 37 0.75 1.40 -9.78
CA GLY A 37 0.94 0.90 -11.14
C GLY A 37 0.63 -0.59 -11.27
N LYS A 38 0.95 -1.40 -10.25
CA LYS A 38 0.67 -2.85 -10.22
C LYS A 38 -0.82 -3.19 -10.38
N PHE A 39 -1.71 -2.25 -10.03
CA PHE A 39 -3.16 -2.41 -10.21
C PHE A 39 -3.77 -1.34 -11.14
N GLY A 40 -2.95 -0.70 -11.98
CA GLY A 40 -3.38 0.20 -13.05
C GLY A 40 -3.78 1.61 -12.60
N MET A 41 -3.26 2.06 -11.45
CA MET A 41 -3.66 3.31 -10.79
C MET A 41 -2.46 4.24 -10.54
N GLY A 42 -1.40 4.14 -11.35
CA GLY A 42 -0.15 4.90 -11.18
C GLY A 42 -0.37 6.41 -11.06
N ALA A 43 -1.17 7.02 -11.95
CA ALA A 43 -1.47 8.46 -11.91
C ALA A 43 -2.16 8.91 -10.60
N TRP A 44 -3.02 8.05 -10.03
CA TRP A 44 -3.61 8.29 -8.71
C TRP A 44 -2.56 8.22 -7.61
N GLY A 45 -1.71 7.18 -7.65
CA GLY A 45 -0.61 7.05 -6.70
C GLY A 45 0.34 8.25 -6.73
N ARG A 46 0.74 8.70 -7.92
CA ARG A 46 1.57 9.90 -8.11
C ARG A 46 0.92 11.13 -7.50
N THR A 47 -0.36 11.37 -7.81
CA THR A 47 -1.12 12.51 -7.31
C THR A 47 -1.23 12.48 -5.78
N LEU A 48 -1.50 11.31 -5.20
CA LEU A 48 -1.55 11.12 -3.75
C LEU A 48 -0.22 11.47 -3.09
N GLY A 49 0.89 10.94 -3.60
CA GLY A 49 2.20 11.21 -3.02
C GLY A 49 2.63 12.68 -3.13
N LEU A 50 2.30 13.37 -4.23
CA LEU A 50 2.60 14.80 -4.38
C LEU A 50 1.79 15.67 -3.41
N LEU A 51 0.57 15.27 -3.05
CA LEU A 51 -0.34 16.09 -2.25
C LEU A 51 -0.37 15.76 -0.76
N HIS A 52 0.08 14.56 -0.35
CA HIS A 52 -0.16 14.07 1.01
C HIS A 52 0.29 15.03 2.11
N ASP A 53 1.42 15.69 1.87
CA ASP A 53 2.08 16.59 2.80
C ASP A 53 2.02 18.07 2.40
N ALA A 54 1.10 18.45 1.52
CA ALA A 54 0.98 19.84 1.06
C ALA A 54 0.86 20.86 2.21
N GLY A 55 0.29 20.47 3.36
CA GLY A 55 0.15 21.34 4.54
C GLY A 55 1.45 21.55 5.32
N LYS A 56 2.54 20.84 4.99
CA LYS A 56 3.84 21.02 5.63
C LYS A 56 4.46 22.38 5.31
N VAL A 57 4.01 23.09 4.26
CA VAL A 57 4.43 24.47 3.97
C VAL A 57 3.93 25.50 5.00
N SER A 58 2.99 25.13 5.87
CA SER A 58 2.42 26.05 6.85
C SER A 58 3.45 26.47 7.90
N CYS A 59 3.31 27.70 8.41
CA CYS A 59 4.23 28.26 9.41
C CYS A 59 4.27 27.40 10.68
N GLY A 60 3.12 26.90 11.13
CA GLY A 60 2.99 26.03 12.28
C GLY A 60 3.70 24.69 12.07
N PHE A 61 3.63 24.12 10.87
CA PHE A 61 4.35 22.87 10.58
C PHE A 61 5.87 23.09 10.52
N GLN A 62 6.35 24.17 9.89
CA GLN A 62 7.79 24.46 9.88
C GLN A 62 8.33 24.68 11.32
N LYS A 63 7.56 25.33 12.20
CA LYS A 63 7.89 25.42 13.64
C LYS A 63 7.82 24.07 14.35
N ARG A 64 6.94 23.16 13.94
CA ARG A 64 6.87 21.80 14.49
C ARG A 64 8.18 21.04 14.27
N LEU A 65 8.82 21.19 13.10
CA LEU A 65 10.14 20.60 12.82
C LEU A 65 11.23 21.15 13.76
N GLU A 66 11.03 22.36 14.29
CA GLU A 66 11.89 23.00 15.27
C GLU A 66 11.46 22.69 16.73
N GLY A 67 10.63 21.67 16.97
CA GLY A 67 10.19 21.26 18.30
C GLY A 67 8.88 21.90 18.77
N GLY A 68 8.17 22.61 17.88
CA GLY A 68 6.84 23.14 18.14
C GLY A 68 5.74 22.08 18.25
N PRO A 69 4.49 22.48 18.56
CA PRO A 69 3.38 21.54 18.73
C PRO A 69 2.97 20.87 17.41
N SER A 70 2.34 19.71 17.53
CA SER A 70 1.72 19.02 16.38
C SER A 70 0.57 19.85 15.80
N ILE A 71 0.45 19.83 14.47
CA ILE A 71 -0.57 20.52 13.70
C ILE A 71 -1.12 19.60 12.60
N ASP A 72 -2.36 19.82 12.17
CA ASP A 72 -2.94 19.12 11.03
C ASP A 72 -2.38 19.66 9.71
N HIS A 73 -1.45 18.92 9.11
CA HIS A 73 -0.95 19.18 7.76
C HIS A 73 -1.66 18.33 6.69
N SER A 74 -2.21 17.17 7.09
CA SER A 74 -2.82 16.18 6.19
C SER A 74 -4.06 16.67 5.45
N THR A 75 -4.85 17.55 6.07
CA THR A 75 -6.09 18.04 5.49
C THR A 75 -5.86 18.96 4.28
N ALA A 76 -4.71 19.64 4.17
CA ALA A 76 -4.41 20.55 3.07
C ALA A 76 -4.40 19.82 1.71
N GLY A 77 -3.71 18.69 1.62
CA GLY A 77 -3.68 17.86 0.42
C GLY A 77 -5.07 17.43 -0.03
N ALA A 78 -5.93 17.01 0.92
CA ALA A 78 -7.31 16.63 0.64
C ALA A 78 -8.14 17.78 0.08
N LYS A 79 -7.97 19.01 0.59
CA LYS A 79 -8.65 20.21 0.08
C LYS A 79 -8.21 20.54 -1.35
N ILE A 80 -6.90 20.58 -1.58
CA ILE A 80 -6.33 20.81 -2.92
C ILE A 80 -6.84 19.76 -3.90
N ALA A 81 -6.87 18.49 -3.50
CA ALA A 81 -7.35 17.42 -4.35
C ALA A 81 -8.82 17.63 -4.76
N VAL A 82 -9.71 17.95 -3.80
CA VAL A 82 -11.12 18.25 -4.07
C VAL A 82 -11.28 19.43 -5.03
N ASP A 83 -10.49 20.49 -4.86
CA ASP A 83 -10.58 21.68 -5.69
C ASP A 83 -10.11 21.43 -7.12
N LEU A 84 -8.99 20.73 -7.31
CA LEU A 84 -8.39 20.47 -8.63
C LEU A 84 -9.05 19.30 -9.37
N TYR A 85 -9.36 18.21 -8.66
CA TYR A 85 -9.80 16.94 -9.27
C TYR A 85 -11.26 16.57 -8.97
N LYS A 86 -12.02 17.45 -8.30
CA LYS A 86 -13.47 17.32 -8.08
C LYS A 86 -13.85 15.98 -7.43
N SER A 87 -14.65 15.15 -8.09
CA SER A 87 -15.10 13.86 -7.56
C SER A 87 -13.95 12.87 -7.35
N ALA A 88 -12.95 12.88 -8.23
CA ALA A 88 -11.72 12.11 -8.04
C ALA A 88 -10.93 12.63 -6.84
N GLY A 89 -10.86 13.96 -6.71
CA GLY A 89 -10.30 14.63 -5.54
C GLY A 89 -10.96 14.24 -4.22
N ARG A 90 -12.29 14.17 -4.21
CA ARG A 90 -13.06 13.74 -3.04
C ARG A 90 -12.81 12.27 -2.68
N PHE A 91 -12.57 11.41 -3.68
CA PHE A 91 -12.13 10.05 -3.44
C PHE A 91 -10.75 10.05 -2.76
N MET A 92 -9.75 10.70 -3.36
CA MET A 92 -8.39 10.87 -2.79
C MET A 92 -8.36 11.52 -1.40
N GLY A 93 -9.36 12.34 -1.08
CA GLY A 93 -9.44 13.02 0.20
C GLY A 93 -9.45 12.07 1.40
N TYR A 94 -9.95 10.84 1.24
CA TYR A 94 -9.91 9.84 2.31
C TYR A 94 -8.48 9.40 2.62
N GLU A 95 -7.69 9.11 1.58
CA GLU A 95 -6.30 8.70 1.69
C GLU A 95 -5.44 9.85 2.21
N LEU A 96 -5.60 11.04 1.64
CA LEU A 96 -4.83 12.24 1.97
C LEU A 96 -5.06 12.71 3.41
N ALA A 97 -6.31 12.87 3.85
CA ALA A 97 -6.61 13.28 5.22
C ALA A 97 -6.36 12.17 6.26
N GLY A 98 -6.13 10.94 5.80
CA GLY A 98 -6.00 9.74 6.62
C GLY A 98 -4.56 9.26 6.82
N HIS A 99 -3.57 9.72 6.05
CA HIS A 99 -2.27 9.04 5.92
C HIS A 99 -1.49 8.84 7.25
N HIS A 100 -1.74 9.63 8.30
CA HIS A 100 -1.17 9.39 9.65
C HIS A 100 -2.16 8.80 10.69
N GLY A 101 -3.47 8.87 10.46
CA GLY A 101 -4.50 8.55 11.46
C GLY A 101 -5.46 7.41 11.08
N GLY A 102 -5.29 6.87 9.86
CA GLY A 102 -6.23 5.98 9.20
C GLY A 102 -7.37 6.73 8.50
N LEU A 103 -7.98 6.03 7.54
CA LEU A 103 -9.03 6.58 6.68
C LEU A 103 -10.20 7.21 7.47
N PRO A 104 -10.61 8.46 7.14
CA PRO A 104 -11.78 9.11 7.70
C PRO A 104 -13.08 8.33 7.51
N ASN A 105 -14.08 8.61 8.34
CA ASN A 105 -15.41 8.05 8.15
C ASN A 105 -16.15 8.70 6.96
N GLY A 106 -16.89 7.91 6.20
CA GLY A 106 -17.74 8.39 5.11
C GLY A 106 -19.13 8.88 5.53
N ILE A 107 -19.55 8.57 6.77
CA ILE A 107 -20.85 8.95 7.32
C ILE A 107 -20.67 9.84 8.55
N ALA A 108 -21.51 10.88 8.65
CA ALA A 108 -21.62 11.70 9.85
C ALA A 108 -22.26 10.85 10.96
N LYS A 109 -21.49 10.58 12.02
CA LYS A 109 -21.85 9.91 13.29
C LYS A 109 -23.28 9.31 13.38
N THR A 110 -23.42 8.00 13.22
CA THR A 110 -24.31 7.23 14.11
C THR A 110 -23.50 6.90 15.35
N ARG A 111 -23.83 7.52 16.50
CA ARG A 111 -23.14 7.32 17.79
C ARG A 111 -22.73 5.86 17.99
N SER A 112 -21.44 5.56 18.22
CA SER A 112 -21.09 4.24 18.73
C SER A 112 -21.73 4.09 20.10
N SER A 113 -22.56 3.08 20.29
CA SER A 113 -23.18 2.72 21.58
C SER A 113 -22.15 2.41 22.69
N ALA A 114 -20.87 2.30 22.33
CA ALA A 114 -19.78 1.87 23.22
C ALA A 114 -18.80 2.99 23.65
N GLY A 115 -19.08 4.27 23.39
CA GLY A 115 -18.19 5.37 23.82
C GLY A 115 -16.82 5.42 23.13
N ILE A 116 -16.64 4.71 22.02
CA ILE A 116 -15.41 4.67 21.24
C ILE A 116 -15.29 5.97 20.43
N ARG A 117 -14.15 6.67 20.52
CA ARG A 117 -13.87 7.82 19.65
C ARG A 117 -13.69 7.32 18.21
N LEU A 118 -14.73 7.52 17.40
CA LEU A 118 -14.67 7.26 15.96
C LEU A 118 -13.78 8.29 15.26
N ARG A 119 -13.15 7.90 14.15
CA ARG A 119 -12.40 8.82 13.29
C ARG A 119 -13.29 9.96 12.78
N THR A 120 -12.75 11.16 12.68
CA THR A 120 -13.44 12.33 12.14
C THR A 120 -13.90 12.04 10.71
N PRO A 121 -15.15 12.33 10.34
CA PRO A 121 -15.62 12.23 8.96
C PRO A 121 -14.80 13.08 7.99
N LEU A 122 -14.66 12.65 6.74
CA LEU A 122 -13.94 13.43 5.72
C LEU A 122 -14.55 14.82 5.55
N GLU A 123 -15.88 14.91 5.54
CA GLU A 123 -16.59 16.19 5.38
C GLU A 123 -16.26 17.18 6.50
N ASP A 124 -16.14 16.70 7.75
CA ASP A 124 -15.76 17.55 8.89
C ASP A 124 -14.30 18.01 8.78
N ARG A 125 -13.40 17.16 8.25
CA ARG A 125 -12.01 17.55 7.95
C ARG A 125 -11.96 18.65 6.88
N LEU A 126 -12.67 18.46 5.77
CA LEU A 126 -12.69 19.41 4.65
C LEU A 126 -13.29 20.77 5.05
N ASN A 127 -14.29 20.78 5.93
CA ASN A 127 -14.88 22.02 6.44
C ASN A 127 -14.09 22.65 7.60
N GLY A 128 -13.16 21.92 8.21
CA GLY A 128 -12.33 22.39 9.31
C GLY A 128 -11.37 23.51 8.87
N GLN A 129 -11.13 24.47 9.76
CA GLN A 129 -10.08 25.48 9.54
C GLN A 129 -8.71 24.86 9.82
N ILE A 130 -7.78 25.08 8.88
CA ILE A 130 -6.36 24.72 8.99
C ILE A 130 -5.52 25.95 8.65
N GLU A 131 -4.23 25.93 8.98
CA GLU A 131 -3.32 27.00 8.56
C GLU A 131 -3.24 27.11 7.03
N SER A 132 -2.83 28.29 6.55
CA SER A 132 -2.64 28.51 5.12
C SER A 132 -1.58 27.56 4.56
N TYR A 133 -1.87 27.06 3.37
CA TYR A 133 -1.02 26.22 2.54
C TYR A 133 -0.78 26.87 1.17
N ASP A 134 -0.96 28.20 1.06
CA ASP A 134 -0.85 28.93 -0.22
C ASP A 134 0.54 28.78 -0.84
N ALA A 135 1.58 28.70 0.00
CA ALA A 135 2.96 28.49 -0.44
C ALA A 135 3.19 27.14 -1.14
N PHE A 136 2.28 26.17 -1.00
CA PHE A 136 2.35 24.94 -1.78
C PHE A 136 2.13 25.21 -3.28
N PHE A 137 1.31 26.21 -3.62
CA PHE A 137 1.14 26.63 -5.02
C PHE A 137 2.39 27.33 -5.57
N GLU A 138 3.20 27.96 -4.72
CA GLU A 138 4.50 28.50 -5.14
C GLU A 138 5.47 27.39 -5.57
N LEU A 139 5.44 26.21 -4.91
CA LEU A 139 6.21 25.04 -5.33
C LEU A 139 5.73 24.49 -6.67
N ILE A 140 4.43 24.57 -6.95
CA ILE A 140 3.85 24.18 -8.24
C ILE A 140 4.29 25.18 -9.32
N ASP A 141 4.15 26.48 -9.06
CA ASP A 141 4.51 27.54 -10.01
C ASP A 141 6.02 27.55 -10.33
N ALA A 142 6.86 27.20 -9.34
CA ALA A 142 8.30 27.03 -9.51
C ALA A 142 8.68 25.74 -10.27
N GLY A 143 7.74 24.82 -10.49
CA GLY A 143 7.97 23.54 -11.16
C GLY A 143 8.63 22.48 -10.28
N GLU A 144 8.71 22.69 -8.97
CA GLU A 144 9.22 21.70 -8.01
C GLU A 144 8.21 20.58 -7.77
N ILE A 145 6.92 20.88 -7.89
CA ILE A 145 5.82 19.93 -7.83
C ILE A 145 5.02 20.00 -9.12
N VAL A 146 5.02 18.91 -9.88
CA VAL A 146 4.26 18.81 -11.14
C VAL A 146 3.11 17.84 -10.96
N LEU A 147 1.91 18.38 -10.75
CA LEU A 147 0.69 17.61 -10.60
C LEU A 147 0.22 17.03 -11.95
N PRO A 148 -0.23 15.75 -12.00
CA PRO A 148 -0.80 15.15 -13.21
C PRO A 148 -2.02 15.91 -13.75
N ASP A 149 -2.25 15.91 -15.07
CA ASP A 149 -3.49 16.46 -15.63
C ASP A 149 -4.70 15.63 -15.15
N PRO A 150 -5.83 16.24 -14.77
CA PRO A 150 -7.03 15.50 -14.37
C PRO A 150 -7.50 14.42 -15.36
N LYS A 151 -7.18 14.55 -16.65
CA LYS A 151 -7.47 13.55 -17.69
C LYS A 151 -6.65 12.27 -17.54
N GLU A 152 -5.48 12.32 -16.90
CA GLU A 152 -4.60 11.18 -16.68
C GLU A 152 -5.11 10.24 -15.58
N LEU A 153 -5.86 10.77 -14.60
CA LEU A 153 -6.43 9.98 -13.51
C LEU A 153 -7.48 8.97 -14.02
N GLY A 154 -8.35 9.38 -14.94
CA GLY A 154 -9.51 8.58 -15.34
C GLY A 154 -10.49 8.36 -14.17
N ALA A 155 -11.23 7.24 -14.20
CA ALA A 155 -12.19 6.92 -13.15
C ALA A 155 -11.50 6.30 -11.91
N PRO A 156 -12.07 6.45 -10.69
CA PRO A 156 -11.57 5.79 -9.48
C PRO A 156 -11.90 4.29 -9.48
N MET A 157 -11.46 3.58 -10.52
CA MET A 157 -11.78 2.20 -10.80
C MET A 157 -10.66 1.59 -11.62
N ARG A 158 -10.31 0.32 -11.32
CA ARG A 158 -9.35 -0.42 -12.14
C ARG A 158 -9.78 -0.39 -13.62
N PRO A 159 -8.90 -0.03 -14.56
CA PRO A 159 -9.21 -0.02 -15.99
C PRO A 159 -9.79 -1.35 -16.45
N HIS A 160 -10.74 -1.30 -17.39
CA HIS A 160 -11.36 -2.45 -18.05
C HIS A 160 -12.14 -3.43 -17.14
N ARG A 161 -12.34 -3.10 -15.85
CA ARG A 161 -13.12 -3.96 -14.95
C ARG A 161 -14.63 -3.76 -15.19
N ALA A 162 -15.32 -4.85 -15.53
CA ALA A 162 -16.78 -4.88 -15.60
C ALA A 162 -17.39 -5.31 -14.24
N PHE A 163 -18.61 -4.84 -13.97
CA PHE A 163 -19.32 -5.14 -12.73
C PHE A 163 -20.73 -5.65 -13.02
N SER A 164 -21.10 -6.76 -12.38
CA SER A 164 -22.44 -7.35 -12.47
C SER A 164 -23.49 -6.67 -11.58
N GLY A 165 -23.12 -5.61 -10.84
CA GLY A 165 -24.05 -4.86 -10.00
C GLY A 165 -23.38 -3.80 -9.11
N THR A 166 -24.21 -2.96 -8.48
CA THR A 166 -23.76 -1.83 -7.64
C THR A 166 -22.96 -2.29 -6.43
N ALA A 167 -23.36 -3.37 -5.76
CA ALA A 167 -22.65 -3.89 -4.58
C ALA A 167 -21.19 -4.25 -4.91
N ASN A 168 -20.96 -4.94 -6.03
CA ASN A 168 -19.62 -5.31 -6.50
C ASN A 168 -18.78 -4.08 -6.86
N LYS A 169 -19.41 -3.06 -7.47
CA LYS A 169 -18.75 -1.79 -7.78
C LYS A 169 -18.33 -1.04 -6.51
N VAL A 170 -19.23 -0.94 -5.53
CA VAL A 170 -18.96 -0.28 -4.24
C VAL A 170 -17.85 -1.01 -3.49
N PHE A 171 -17.92 -2.34 -3.39
CA PHE A 171 -16.87 -3.14 -2.75
C PHE A 171 -15.51 -2.95 -3.45
N SER A 172 -15.48 -2.98 -4.78
CA SER A 172 -14.23 -2.74 -5.51
C SER A 172 -13.68 -1.33 -5.30
N THR A 173 -14.55 -0.33 -5.16
CA THR A 173 -14.14 1.05 -4.89
C THR A 173 -13.59 1.19 -3.47
N PHE A 174 -14.21 0.51 -2.50
CA PHE A 174 -13.71 0.41 -1.13
C PHE A 174 -12.32 -0.23 -1.07
N VAL A 175 -12.13 -1.39 -1.73
CA VAL A 175 -10.83 -2.08 -1.76
C VAL A 175 -9.79 -1.23 -2.47
N LEU A 176 -10.15 -0.57 -3.57
CA LEU A 176 -9.25 0.32 -4.30
C LEU A 176 -8.74 1.47 -3.42
N GLY A 177 -9.62 2.13 -2.66
CA GLY A 177 -9.19 3.20 -1.75
C GLY A 177 -8.23 2.68 -0.67
N HIS A 178 -8.44 1.46 -0.17
CA HIS A 178 -7.52 0.84 0.78
C HIS A 178 -6.16 0.49 0.14
N PHE A 179 -6.15 0.07 -1.12
CA PHE A 179 -4.90 -0.23 -1.83
C PHE A 179 -4.11 1.05 -2.09
N LEU A 180 -4.77 2.13 -2.53
CA LEU A 180 -4.15 3.44 -2.70
C LEU A 180 -3.66 4.04 -1.38
N TYR A 181 -4.47 3.94 -0.32
CA TYR A 181 -4.06 4.31 1.04
C TYR A 181 -2.81 3.54 1.47
N SER A 182 -2.81 2.21 1.28
CA SER A 182 -1.67 1.37 1.64
C SER A 182 -0.43 1.72 0.82
N SER A 183 -0.59 1.99 -0.48
CA SER A 183 0.52 2.43 -1.33
C SER A 183 1.12 3.75 -0.86
N LEU A 184 0.27 4.73 -0.50
CA LEU A 184 0.72 6.04 -0.02
C LEU A 184 1.45 5.93 1.32
N VAL A 185 0.85 5.22 2.29
CA VAL A 185 1.44 5.07 3.62
C VAL A 185 2.75 4.30 3.55
N ASP A 186 2.82 3.21 2.77
CA ASP A 186 4.06 2.46 2.62
C ASP A 186 5.15 3.33 1.98
N ALA A 187 4.82 4.10 0.93
CA ALA A 187 5.76 5.02 0.29
C ALA A 187 6.28 6.12 1.22
N ASP A 188 5.41 6.77 2.01
CA ASP A 188 5.75 7.80 3.00
C ASP A 188 6.72 7.25 4.07
N TYR A 189 6.41 6.06 4.61
CA TYR A 189 7.28 5.40 5.58
C TYR A 189 8.64 5.00 4.98
N LEU A 190 8.66 4.51 3.74
CA LEU A 190 9.89 4.09 3.07
C LEU A 190 10.82 5.27 2.78
N ASP A 191 10.29 6.42 2.36
CA ASP A 191 11.13 7.62 2.17
C ASP A 191 11.55 8.23 3.52
N THR A 192 10.66 8.26 4.51
CA THR A 192 11.02 8.66 5.88
C THR A 192 12.16 7.80 6.41
N GLU A 193 12.09 6.47 6.26
CA GLU A 193 13.14 5.56 6.70
C GLU A 193 14.45 5.77 5.92
N ARG A 194 14.36 5.97 4.60
CA ARG A 194 15.51 6.29 3.74
C ARG A 194 16.24 7.53 4.23
N PHE A 195 15.50 8.56 4.63
CA PHE A 195 16.07 9.82 5.11
C PHE A 195 16.57 9.73 6.56
N MET A 196 15.75 9.18 7.47
CA MET A 196 16.01 9.19 8.91
C MET A 196 16.98 8.08 9.37
N THR A 197 17.00 6.94 8.67
CA THR A 197 17.75 5.75 9.05
C THR A 197 18.33 5.07 7.81
N PRO A 198 19.31 5.70 7.13
CA PRO A 198 19.84 5.23 5.86
C PRO A 198 20.42 3.81 5.94
N GLU A 199 20.99 3.40 7.07
CA GLU A 199 21.53 2.05 7.25
C GLU A 199 20.43 0.97 7.25
N ALA A 200 19.25 1.29 7.80
CA ALA A 200 18.11 0.37 7.78
C ALA A 200 17.54 0.24 6.36
N TYR A 201 17.49 1.35 5.63
CA TYR A 201 17.12 1.37 4.23
C TYR A 201 18.07 0.52 3.38
N GLU A 202 19.38 0.73 3.51
CA GLU A 202 20.42 -0.01 2.79
C GLU A 202 20.35 -1.51 3.10
N ALA A 203 20.15 -1.88 4.38
CA ALA A 203 20.01 -3.26 4.79
C ALA A 203 18.77 -3.93 4.18
N ARG A 204 17.66 -3.19 4.00
CA ARG A 204 16.48 -3.70 3.29
C ARG A 204 16.75 -3.85 1.79
N ASP A 205 17.36 -2.85 1.18
CA ASP A 205 17.59 -2.78 -0.28
C ASP A 205 18.60 -3.84 -0.73
N ALA A 206 19.60 -4.15 0.10
CA ALA A 206 20.58 -5.20 -0.15
C ALA A 206 20.02 -6.65 -0.05
N ARG A 207 18.74 -6.83 0.29
CA ARG A 207 18.15 -8.17 0.41
C ARG A 207 17.94 -8.81 -0.95
N GLU A 208 18.77 -9.80 -1.27
CA GLU A 208 18.50 -10.72 -2.38
C GLU A 208 17.32 -11.63 -2.02
N LEU A 209 16.19 -11.42 -2.68
CA LEU A 209 15.03 -12.29 -2.57
C LEU A 209 15.09 -13.36 -3.66
N ALA A 210 14.82 -14.61 -3.28
CA ALA A 210 14.67 -15.68 -4.25
C ALA A 210 13.47 -15.42 -5.17
N SER A 211 13.66 -15.65 -6.46
CA SER A 211 12.61 -15.66 -7.47
C SER A 211 11.60 -16.79 -7.22
N MET A 212 10.42 -16.70 -7.84
CA MET A 212 9.40 -17.74 -7.74
C MET A 212 9.90 -19.06 -8.33
N GLU A 213 10.69 -18.99 -9.39
CA GLU A 213 11.33 -20.11 -10.07
C GLU A 213 12.34 -20.81 -9.14
N GLU A 214 13.19 -20.04 -8.44
CA GLU A 214 14.13 -20.60 -7.47
C GLU A 214 13.42 -21.24 -6.28
N LEU A 215 12.34 -20.62 -5.79
CA LEU A 215 11.53 -21.19 -4.71
C LEU A 215 10.83 -22.46 -5.16
N LEU A 216 10.26 -22.49 -6.36
CA LEU A 216 9.62 -23.67 -6.96
C LEU A 216 10.63 -24.80 -7.13
N SER A 217 11.80 -24.53 -7.73
CA SER A 217 12.87 -25.52 -7.92
C SER A 217 13.31 -26.15 -6.59
N LYS A 218 13.47 -25.33 -5.53
CA LYS A 218 13.81 -25.83 -4.19
C LYS A 218 12.72 -26.75 -3.63
N LEU A 219 11.45 -26.41 -3.85
CA LEU A 219 10.33 -27.25 -3.42
C LEU A 219 10.29 -28.56 -4.22
N GLU A 220 10.45 -28.52 -5.53
CA GLU A 220 10.46 -29.70 -6.40
C GLU A 220 11.58 -30.68 -6.02
N GLU A 221 12.80 -30.17 -5.78
CA GLU A 221 13.90 -30.98 -5.27
C GLU A 221 13.59 -31.62 -3.92
N HIS A 222 12.96 -30.86 -3.02
CA HIS A 222 12.54 -31.38 -1.72
C HIS A 222 11.50 -32.50 -1.88
N MET A 223 10.50 -32.29 -2.74
CA MET A 223 9.44 -33.26 -2.99
C MET A 223 9.98 -34.53 -3.64
N ALA A 224 10.89 -34.43 -4.61
CA ALA A 224 11.55 -35.59 -5.21
C ALA A 224 12.28 -36.44 -4.17
N LYS A 225 13.12 -35.81 -3.33
CA LYS A 225 13.85 -36.49 -2.24
C LYS A 225 12.90 -37.09 -1.21
N LEU A 226 11.78 -36.43 -0.91
CA LEU A 226 10.78 -36.95 0.01
C LEU A 226 10.11 -38.20 -0.57
N MET A 227 9.73 -38.17 -1.84
CA MET A 227 9.07 -39.29 -2.52
C MET A 227 9.97 -40.53 -2.67
N GLU A 228 11.27 -40.35 -2.80
CA GLU A 228 12.25 -41.46 -2.82
C GLU A 228 12.40 -42.16 -1.45
N ARG A 229 12.21 -41.42 -0.35
CA ARG A 229 12.50 -41.90 1.01
C ARG A 229 11.31 -42.57 1.69
N VAL A 230 10.09 -42.31 1.22
CA VAL A 230 8.87 -42.80 1.88
C VAL A 230 8.42 -44.12 1.28
N ASP A 231 7.98 -45.03 2.14
CA ASP A 231 7.40 -46.30 1.70
C ASP A 231 6.10 -46.07 0.91
N ASP A 232 5.87 -46.93 -0.08
CA ASP A 232 4.65 -46.92 -0.88
C ASP A 232 3.47 -47.52 -0.10
N THR A 233 2.93 -46.72 0.81
CA THR A 233 1.76 -47.05 1.64
C THR A 233 0.50 -46.40 1.07
N PRO A 234 -0.71 -46.94 1.35
CA PRO A 234 -1.96 -46.31 0.91
C PRO A 234 -2.10 -44.84 1.35
N VAL A 235 -1.54 -44.48 2.51
CA VAL A 235 -1.53 -43.08 2.98
C VAL A 235 -0.62 -42.20 2.13
N ASN A 236 0.57 -42.69 1.77
CA ASN A 236 1.50 -41.94 0.93
C ASN A 236 1.03 -41.85 -0.53
N GLN A 237 0.33 -42.87 -1.03
CA GLN A 237 -0.38 -42.81 -2.32
C GLN A 237 -1.46 -41.74 -2.31
N ALA A 238 -2.29 -41.68 -1.26
CA ALA A 238 -3.31 -40.63 -1.13
C ALA A 238 -2.69 -39.23 -1.02
N ARG A 239 -1.58 -39.06 -0.29
CA ARG A 239 -0.84 -37.79 -0.22
C ARG A 239 -0.25 -37.38 -1.58
N ARG A 240 0.27 -38.35 -2.34
CA ARG A 240 0.79 -38.11 -3.70
C ARG A 240 -0.33 -37.66 -4.64
N ALA A 241 -1.50 -38.30 -4.58
CA ALA A 241 -2.66 -37.89 -5.38
C ALA A 241 -3.08 -36.43 -5.06
N VAL A 242 -3.14 -36.05 -3.78
CA VAL A 242 -3.44 -34.65 -3.38
C VAL A 242 -2.40 -33.66 -3.93
N TYR A 243 -1.12 -34.03 -3.91
CA TYR A 243 -0.04 -33.20 -4.46
C TYR A 243 -0.18 -33.03 -5.98
N GLU A 244 -0.45 -34.12 -6.70
CA GLU A 244 -0.65 -34.12 -8.16
C GLU A 244 -1.89 -33.30 -8.56
N ASP A 245 -3.01 -33.41 -7.83
CA ASP A 245 -4.21 -32.60 -8.03
C ASP A 245 -3.89 -31.10 -7.86
N CYS A 246 -3.06 -30.74 -6.88
CA CYS A 246 -2.64 -29.35 -6.66
C CYS A 246 -1.77 -28.82 -7.80
N LEU A 247 -0.85 -29.64 -8.34
CA LEU A 247 -0.05 -29.25 -9.51
C LEU A 247 -0.92 -29.06 -10.76
N ALA A 248 -1.89 -29.94 -10.98
CA ALA A 248 -2.81 -29.81 -12.11
C ALA A 248 -3.67 -28.54 -12.00
N ALA A 249 -4.22 -28.27 -10.81
CA ALA A 249 -5.04 -27.07 -10.57
C ALA A 249 -4.23 -25.77 -10.69
N ALA A 250 -2.93 -25.79 -10.43
CA ALA A 250 -2.07 -24.61 -10.52
C ALA A 250 -1.98 -24.02 -11.94
N LEU A 251 -2.24 -24.84 -12.97
CA LEU A 251 -2.24 -24.42 -14.38
C LEU A 251 -3.57 -23.76 -14.81
N GLU A 252 -4.60 -23.81 -13.96
CA GLU A 252 -5.88 -23.16 -14.25
C GLU A 252 -5.75 -21.62 -14.18
N SER A 253 -6.71 -20.90 -14.76
CA SER A 253 -6.74 -19.44 -14.72
C SER A 253 -6.85 -18.90 -13.27
N PRO A 254 -6.27 -17.73 -12.95
CA PRO A 254 -6.31 -17.16 -11.61
C PRO A 254 -7.73 -17.01 -11.08
N GLY A 255 -7.96 -17.47 -9.84
CA GLY A 255 -9.28 -17.57 -9.26
C GLY A 255 -9.26 -18.00 -7.79
N LEU A 256 -10.42 -18.43 -7.31
CA LEU A 256 -10.56 -18.98 -5.96
C LEU A 256 -10.56 -20.50 -6.01
N PHE A 257 -9.61 -21.11 -5.31
CA PHE A 257 -9.46 -22.55 -5.22
C PHE A 257 -9.73 -23.03 -3.79
N THR A 258 -10.26 -24.23 -3.65
CA THR A 258 -10.53 -24.85 -2.35
C THR A 258 -9.95 -26.25 -2.30
N MET A 259 -9.16 -26.55 -1.27
CA MET A 259 -8.58 -27.87 -1.04
C MET A 259 -9.23 -28.51 0.18
N THR A 260 -9.96 -29.61 -0.03
CA THR A 260 -10.64 -30.36 1.04
C THR A 260 -9.89 -31.65 1.33
N VAL A 261 -8.97 -31.62 2.29
CA VAL A 261 -8.09 -32.74 2.61
C VAL A 261 -8.05 -32.98 4.13
N PRO A 262 -8.19 -34.23 4.61
CA PRO A 262 -8.16 -34.53 6.04
C PRO A 262 -6.82 -34.18 6.69
N THR A 263 -6.79 -34.13 8.02
CA THR A 263 -5.55 -33.93 8.77
C THR A 263 -4.55 -35.03 8.45
N GLY A 264 -3.27 -34.67 8.29
CA GLY A 264 -2.23 -35.59 7.86
C GLY A 264 -2.21 -35.92 6.36
N GLY A 265 -3.14 -35.40 5.55
CA GLY A 265 -3.21 -35.64 4.10
C GLY A 265 -2.27 -34.81 3.22
N GLY A 266 -1.23 -34.17 3.79
CA GLY A 266 -0.21 -33.47 2.99
C GLY A 266 -0.59 -32.05 2.52
N LYS A 267 -1.52 -31.38 3.21
CA LYS A 267 -2.00 -30.04 2.83
C LYS A 267 -0.90 -29.01 2.62
N THR A 268 0.03 -28.88 3.55
CA THR A 268 1.00 -27.77 3.57
C THR A 268 1.91 -27.76 2.34
N LEU A 269 2.56 -28.89 2.03
CA LEU A 269 3.46 -28.98 0.87
C LEU A 269 2.67 -28.93 -0.44
N SER A 270 1.48 -29.54 -0.50
CA SER A 270 0.64 -29.52 -1.70
C SER A 270 0.10 -28.12 -2.00
N SER A 271 -0.34 -27.36 -0.99
CA SER A 271 -0.77 -25.96 -1.17
C SER A 271 0.38 -25.04 -1.55
N MET A 272 1.58 -25.29 -1.02
CA MET A 272 2.77 -24.51 -1.42
C MET A 272 3.18 -24.82 -2.86
N ALA A 273 3.08 -26.08 -3.29
CA ALA A 273 3.32 -26.49 -4.67
C ALA A 273 2.32 -25.83 -5.62
N PHE A 274 1.03 -25.85 -5.28
CA PHE A 274 0.01 -25.08 -6.00
C PHE A 274 0.41 -23.60 -6.09
N ALA A 275 0.72 -22.96 -4.96
CA ALA A 275 0.97 -21.53 -4.92
C ALA A 275 2.19 -21.10 -5.75
N LEU A 276 3.30 -21.84 -5.65
CA LEU A 276 4.53 -21.54 -6.39
C LEU A 276 4.38 -21.85 -7.89
N CYS A 277 3.78 -22.99 -8.24
CA CYS A 277 3.52 -23.34 -9.64
C CYS A 277 2.57 -22.33 -10.29
N HIS A 278 1.49 -21.94 -9.61
CA HIS A 278 0.55 -20.93 -10.08
C HIS A 278 1.21 -19.55 -10.18
N ALA A 279 2.10 -19.21 -9.25
CA ALA A 279 2.83 -17.95 -9.31
C ALA A 279 3.77 -17.89 -10.53
N VAL A 280 4.53 -18.96 -10.80
CA VAL A 280 5.40 -19.03 -11.98
C VAL A 280 4.58 -19.01 -13.28
N GLU A 281 3.53 -19.83 -13.38
CA GLU A 281 2.69 -19.93 -14.58
C GLU A 281 2.05 -18.57 -14.97
N HIS A 282 1.59 -17.81 -13.96
CA HIS A 282 0.87 -16.55 -14.18
C HIS A 282 1.71 -15.30 -13.93
N GLY A 283 3.02 -15.43 -13.74
CA GLY A 283 3.94 -14.31 -13.51
C GLY A 283 3.64 -13.50 -12.24
N MET A 284 3.18 -14.15 -11.17
CA MET A 284 2.89 -13.51 -9.89
C MET A 284 4.16 -13.33 -9.05
N GLU A 285 4.28 -12.18 -8.39
CA GLU A 285 5.51 -11.81 -7.69
C GLU A 285 5.60 -12.32 -6.24
N ARG A 286 4.48 -12.75 -5.64
CA ARG A 286 4.43 -13.07 -4.20
C ARG A 286 3.47 -14.22 -3.87
N VAL A 287 3.88 -15.06 -2.92
CA VAL A 287 3.02 -16.02 -2.20
C VAL A 287 2.88 -15.55 -0.76
N ILE A 288 1.63 -15.36 -0.31
CA ILE A 288 1.32 -14.98 1.07
C ILE A 288 0.67 -16.19 1.76
N ALA A 289 1.39 -16.78 2.71
CA ALA A 289 0.89 -17.89 3.51
C ALA A 289 0.24 -17.38 4.80
N ALA A 290 -1.09 -17.46 4.89
CA ALA A 290 -1.84 -17.17 6.10
C ALA A 290 -2.01 -18.44 6.94
N ILE A 291 -1.35 -18.51 8.09
CA ILE A 291 -1.42 -19.64 9.03
C ILE A 291 -2.26 -19.28 10.26
N PRO A 292 -2.92 -20.26 10.92
CA PRO A 292 -3.67 -20.00 12.14
C PRO A 292 -2.78 -19.36 13.21
N PHE A 293 -3.32 -18.39 13.96
CA PHE A 293 -2.57 -17.70 15.01
C PHE A 293 -1.95 -18.68 16.03
N THR A 294 -2.67 -19.76 16.36
CA THR A 294 -2.22 -20.79 17.30
C THR A 294 -0.97 -21.55 16.86
N SER A 295 -0.62 -21.57 15.57
CA SER A 295 0.58 -22.28 15.08
C SER A 295 1.83 -21.41 15.03
N ILE A 296 1.76 -20.12 15.39
CA ILE A 296 2.91 -19.19 15.41
C ILE A 296 3.57 -19.12 16.79
N VAL A 297 2.82 -19.44 17.86
CA VAL A 297 3.24 -19.31 19.26
C VAL A 297 3.68 -20.63 19.92
N GLU A 298 3.66 -21.74 19.18
CA GLU A 298 4.28 -23.03 19.57
C GLU A 298 5.61 -23.22 18.85
#